data_AF-A0A9Q1BY64-F1
#
_entry.id   AF-A0A9Q1BY64-F1
#
_cell.length_a   1.000
_cell.length_b   1.000
_cell.length_c   1.000
_cell.angle_alpha   90.00
_cell.angle_beta   90.00
_cell.angle_gamma   90.00
#
_symmetry.space_group_name_H-M   'P 1'
#
loop_
_entity.id
_entity.type
_entity.pdbx_description
1 polymer ?
#
loop_
_entity_poly.entity_id
_entity_poly.type
_entity_poly.pdbx_seq_one_letter_code
_entity_poly.pdbx_strand_id
1 'polypeptide(L)'
;MARGPGIWKFNNSLLDDSMYVSNMHDYLIELLDDVDPGNPGVSWDFVKYKVRNYSMAYAKEKARKRRLKENELLKIISTLEQQIYVNPSASVNSQLKEARLELLDYYDFKLRGTIISSRARWVEDI
;
A
#
# COMPACT_ATOMS: atom_id res chain seq x y z
N MET A 1 -18.82 -17.54 -19.92
CA MET A 1 -17.48 -17.97 -19.46
C MET A 1 -17.06 -17.05 -18.32
N ALA A 2 -16.73 -17.59 -17.15
CA ALA A 2 -16.22 -16.79 -16.04
C ALA A 2 -14.88 -16.17 -16.44
N ARG A 3 -14.73 -14.85 -16.30
CA ARG A 3 -13.44 -14.19 -16.52
C ARG A 3 -12.43 -14.84 -15.56
N GLY A 4 -11.40 -15.48 -16.12
CA GLY A 4 -10.30 -16.01 -15.31
C GLY A 4 -9.66 -14.91 -14.47
N PRO A 5 -8.87 -15.26 -13.44
CA PRO A 5 -8.13 -14.26 -12.67
C PRO A 5 -7.28 -13.46 -13.67
N GLY A 6 -7.60 -12.18 -13.82
CA GLY A 6 -6.98 -11.31 -14.83
C GLY A 6 -5.46 -11.30 -14.72
N ILE A 7 -4.80 -10.82 -15.77
CA ILE A 7 -3.34 -10.64 -15.79
C ILE A 7 -2.95 -9.78 -14.58
N TRP A 8 -2.04 -10.30 -13.75
CA TRP A 8 -1.53 -9.53 -12.63
C TRP A 8 -0.55 -8.47 -13.14
N LYS A 9 -0.84 -7.22 -12.79
CA LYS A 9 0.03 -6.07 -13.05
C LYS A 9 0.72 -5.69 -11.74
N PHE A 10 2.03 -5.52 -11.81
CA PHE A 10 2.80 -5.05 -10.66
C PHE A 10 2.40 -3.60 -10.32
N ASN A 11 2.32 -3.29 -9.03
CA ASN A 11 2.06 -1.94 -8.59
C ASN A 11 3.38 -1.17 -8.52
N ASN A 12 3.66 -0.37 -9.56
CA ASN A 12 4.90 0.39 -9.66
C ASN A 12 5.11 1.37 -8.51
N SER A 13 4.05 1.81 -7.82
CA SER A 13 4.18 2.70 -6.65
C SER A 13 4.92 2.04 -5.47
N LEU A 14 5.18 0.73 -5.52
CA LEU A 14 6.03 0.05 -4.55
C LEU A 14 7.51 0.40 -4.75
N LEU A 15 7.92 0.77 -5.97
CA LEU A 15 9.31 1.16 -6.26
C LEU A 15 9.67 2.52 -5.65
N ASP A 16 8.67 3.35 -5.34
CA ASP A 16 8.84 4.62 -4.64
C ASP A 16 8.95 4.44 -3.11
N ASP A 17 8.74 3.23 -2.60
CA ASP A 17 8.85 2.90 -1.18
C ASP A 17 10.25 2.33 -0.87
N SER A 18 11.09 3.14 -0.24
CA SER A 18 12.46 2.74 0.10
C SER A 18 12.53 1.51 1.00
N MET A 19 11.57 1.31 1.90
CA MET A 19 11.52 0.13 2.76
C MET A 19 11.18 -1.12 1.94
N TYR A 20 10.25 -1.01 0.99
CA TYR A 20 9.97 -2.09 0.06
C TYR A 20 11.21 -2.45 -0.77
N VAL A 21 11.87 -1.45 -1.35
CA VAL A 21 13.04 -1.66 -2.22
C VAL A 21 14.18 -2.32 -1.46
N SER A 22 14.49 -1.84 -0.24
CA SER A 22 15.51 -2.45 0.61
C SER A 22 15.17 -3.90 0.95
N ASN A 23 13.96 -4.16 1.46
CA ASN A 23 13.59 -5.52 1.87
C ASN A 23 13.50 -6.48 0.67
N MET A 24 13.09 -5.99 -0.50
CA MET A 24 13.03 -6.77 -1.73
C MET A 24 14.43 -7.12 -2.24
N HIS A 25 15.38 -6.18 -2.11
CA HIS A 25 16.78 -6.41 -2.45
C HIS A 25 17.39 -7.50 -1.57
N ASP A 26 17.22 -7.40 -0.24
CA ASP A 26 17.73 -8.40 0.71
C ASP A 26 17.09 -9.77 0.46
N TYR A 27 15.77 -9.79 0.23
CA TYR A 27 15.05 -11.01 -0.13
C TYR A 27 15.54 -11.66 -1.43
N LEU A 28 15.96 -10.87 -2.43
CA LEU A 28 16.50 -11.42 -3.69
C LEU A 28 17.88 -12.02 -3.48
N ILE A 29 18.73 -11.42 -2.65
CA ILE A 29 20.05 -11.98 -2.34
C ILE A 29 19.87 -13.37 -1.71
N GLU A 30 19.04 -13.46 -0.67
CA GLU A 30 18.75 -14.74 -0.01
C GLU A 30 18.14 -15.76 -0.98
N LEU A 31 17.21 -15.31 -1.84
CA LEU A 31 16.55 -16.20 -2.80
C LEU A 31 17.52 -16.78 -3.84
N LEU A 32 18.51 -16.01 -4.27
CA LEU A 32 19.45 -16.44 -5.33
C LEU A 32 20.43 -17.50 -4.84
N ASP A 33 20.72 -17.56 -3.54
CA ASP A 33 21.54 -18.63 -2.96
C ASP A 33 20.86 -20.02 -3.08
N ASP A 34 19.53 -20.05 -3.12
CA ASP A 34 18.72 -21.28 -3.23
C ASP A 34 18.39 -21.69 -4.68
N VAL A 35 18.80 -20.89 -5.67
CA VAL A 35 18.42 -21.11 -7.08
C VAL A 35 19.42 -22.02 -7.78
N ASP A 36 18.93 -23.14 -8.34
CA ASP A 36 19.74 -24.07 -9.12
C ASP A 36 20.24 -23.41 -10.43
N PRO A 37 21.56 -23.33 -10.68
CA PRO A 37 22.11 -22.80 -11.92
C PRO A 37 21.87 -23.70 -13.14
N GLY A 38 21.49 -24.97 -12.95
CA GLY A 38 21.37 -25.97 -14.02
C GLY A 38 20.24 -25.73 -15.01
N ASN A 39 19.22 -24.92 -14.67
CA ASN A 39 18.13 -24.58 -15.58
C ASN A 39 17.71 -23.10 -15.48
N PRO A 40 18.37 -22.20 -16.24
CA PRO A 40 18.12 -20.76 -16.16
C PRO A 40 16.67 -20.35 -16.40
N GLY A 41 15.94 -21.07 -17.25
CA GLY A 41 14.54 -20.77 -17.56
C GLY A 41 13.62 -21.04 -16.36
N VAL A 42 13.73 -22.23 -15.78
CA VAL A 42 12.94 -22.62 -14.59
C VAL A 42 13.31 -21.74 -13.40
N SER A 43 14.60 -21.47 -13.22
CA SER A 43 15.11 -20.59 -12.17
C SER A 43 14.55 -19.17 -12.29
N TRP A 44 14.50 -18.62 -13.51
CA TRP A 44 13.90 -17.30 -13.74
C TRP A 44 12.39 -17.27 -13.46
N ASP A 45 11.66 -18.30 -13.89
CA ASP A 45 10.22 -18.40 -13.60
C ASP A 45 9.94 -18.50 -12.10
N PHE A 46 10.78 -19.23 -11.37
CA PHE A 46 10.70 -19.33 -9.91
C PHE A 46 10.97 -17.99 -9.23
N VAL A 47 12.01 -17.26 -9.64
CA VAL A 47 12.32 -15.92 -9.12
C VAL A 47 11.15 -14.97 -9.35
N LYS A 48 10.62 -14.90 -10.58
CA LYS A 48 9.43 -14.08 -10.90
C LYS A 48 8.23 -14.43 -10.02
N TYR A 49 7.99 -15.73 -9.80
CA TYR A 49 6.91 -16.19 -8.92
C TYR A 49 7.12 -15.71 -7.48
N LYS A 50 8.33 -15.83 -6.93
CA LYS A 50 8.65 -15.37 -5.57
C LYS A 50 8.51 -13.87 -5.42
N VAL A 51 9.06 -13.09 -6.35
CA VAL A 51 8.93 -11.63 -6.42
C VAL A 51 7.46 -11.22 -6.42
N ARG A 52 6.64 -11.86 -7.27
CA ARG A 52 5.20 -11.58 -7.34
C ARG A 52 4.51 -11.82 -6.00
N ASN A 53 4.74 -12.96 -5.36
CA ASN A 53 4.10 -13.29 -4.08
C ASN A 53 4.53 -12.34 -2.97
N TYR A 54 5.83 -12.04 -2.89
CA TYR A 54 6.38 -11.08 -1.95
C TYR A 54 5.72 -9.70 -2.12
N SER A 55 5.70 -9.19 -3.36
CA SER A 55 5.09 -7.91 -3.71
C SER A 55 3.60 -7.85 -3.31
N MET A 56 2.85 -8.92 -3.59
CA MET A 56 1.43 -9.01 -3.23
C MET A 56 1.22 -9.03 -1.71
N ALA A 57 2.03 -9.78 -0.98
CA ALA A 57 1.96 -9.85 0.48
C ALA A 57 2.28 -8.48 1.11
N TYR A 58 3.37 -7.86 0.68
CA TYR A 58 3.77 -6.53 1.13
C TYR A 58 2.69 -5.48 0.86
N ALA A 59 2.14 -5.44 -0.36
CA ALA A 59 1.08 -4.50 -0.72
C ALA A 59 -0.19 -4.68 0.12
N LYS A 60 -0.59 -5.93 0.38
CA LYS A 60 -1.73 -6.26 1.24
C LYS A 60 -1.50 -5.76 2.67
N GLU A 61 -0.31 -6.02 3.21
CA GLU A 61 0.05 -5.59 4.56
C GLU A 61 0.12 -4.07 4.68
N LYS A 62 0.73 -3.39 3.71
CA LYS A 62 0.75 -1.92 3.65
C LYS A 62 -0.67 -1.35 3.58
N ALA A 63 -1.56 -1.95 2.79
CA ALA A 63 -2.97 -1.55 2.74
C ALA A 63 -3.72 -1.81 4.06
N ARG A 64 -3.39 -2.89 4.79
CA ARG A 64 -3.93 -3.16 6.12
C ARG A 64 -3.46 -2.11 7.13
N LYS A 65 -2.16 -1.84 7.22
CA LYS A 65 -1.58 -0.83 8.12
C LYS A 65 -2.20 0.55 7.90
N ARG A 66 -2.36 0.96 6.64
CA ARG A 66 -3.02 2.22 6.28
C ARG A 66 -4.48 2.30 6.77
N ARG A 67 -5.27 1.24 6.59
CA ARG A 67 -6.67 1.18 7.10
C ARG A 67 -6.72 1.23 8.63
N LEU A 68 -5.77 0.61 9.32
CA LEU A 68 -5.69 0.70 10.77
C LEU A 68 -5.39 2.12 11.22
N LYS A 69 -4.44 2.79 10.56
CA LYS A 69 -4.12 4.20 10.85
C LYS A 69 -5.30 5.14 10.57
N GLU A 70 -6.04 4.94 9.48
CA GLU A 70 -7.29 5.66 9.20
C GLU A 70 -8.29 5.52 10.37
N ASN A 71 -8.53 4.29 10.82
CA ASN A 71 -9.46 4.03 11.92
C ASN A 71 -8.98 4.64 13.26
N GLU A 72 -7.67 4.63 13.49
CA GLU A 72 -7.06 5.27 14.67
C GLU A 72 -7.24 6.79 14.63
N LEU A 73 -6.97 7.43 13.48
CA LEU A 73 -7.16 8.86 13.29
C LEU A 73 -8.62 9.27 13.50
N LEU A 74 -9.58 8.52 12.97
CA LEU A 74 -11.01 8.79 13.18
C LEU A 74 -11.40 8.72 14.67
N LYS A 75 -10.84 7.76 15.42
CA LYS A 75 -11.05 7.67 16.88
C LYS A 75 -10.45 8.86 17.61
N ILE A 76 -9.21 9.23 17.28
CA ILE A 76 -8.52 10.38 17.87
C ILE A 76 -9.31 11.67 17.61
N ILE A 77 -9.73 11.90 16.37
CA ILE A 77 -10.56 13.06 15.98
C ILE A 77 -11.84 13.08 16.80
N SER A 78 -12.56 11.96 16.90
CA SER A 78 -13.78 11.88 17.69
C SER A 78 -13.54 12.21 19.17
N THR A 79 -12.48 11.69 19.78
CA THR A 79 -12.11 12.02 21.16
C THR A 79 -11.76 13.50 21.34
N LEU A 80 -10.97 14.07 20.42
CA LEU A 80 -10.57 15.49 20.47
C LEU A 80 -11.77 16.42 20.29
N GLU A 81 -12.72 16.09 19.41
CA GLU A 81 -13.96 16.85 19.23
C GLU A 81 -14.81 16.88 20.50
N GLN A 82 -14.92 15.75 21.21
CA GLN A 82 -15.60 15.71 22.52
C GLN A 82 -14.85 16.53 23.57
N GLN A 83 -13.51 16.49 23.57
CA GLN A 83 -12.69 17.29 24.49
C GLN A 83 -12.83 18.79 24.25
N ILE A 84 -12.94 19.25 23.00
CA ILE A 84 -13.19 20.67 22.68
C ILE A 84 -14.53 21.13 23.25
N TYR A 85 -15.55 20.29 23.18
CA TYR A 85 -16.87 20.63 23.72
C TYR A 85 -16.84 20.83 25.25
N VAL A 86 -16.04 20.03 25.96
CA VAL A 86 -15.95 20.06 27.43
C VAL A 86 -14.93 21.08 27.95
N ASN A 87 -13.77 21.19 27.29
CA ASN A 87 -12.67 22.07 27.69
C ASN A 87 -11.89 22.59 26.47
N PRO A 88 -12.35 23.70 25.86
CA PRO A 88 -11.66 24.29 24.72
C PRO A 88 -10.24 24.71 25.10
N SER A 89 -9.23 24.15 24.43
CA SER A 89 -7.83 24.59 24.57
C SER A 89 -7.15 24.72 23.22
N ALA A 90 -6.19 25.65 23.12
CA ALA A 90 -5.41 25.84 21.90
C ALA A 90 -4.62 24.58 21.51
N SER A 91 -4.14 23.82 22.50
CA SER A 91 -3.42 22.55 22.30
C SER A 91 -4.31 21.48 21.65
N VAL A 92 -5.52 21.28 22.18
CA VAL A 92 -6.48 20.29 21.63
C VAL A 92 -6.90 20.69 20.21
N ASN A 93 -7.09 21.98 19.94
CA ASN A 93 -7.39 22.47 18.58
C ASN A 93 -6.24 22.20 17.60
N SER A 94 -4.98 22.36 18.02
CA SER A 94 -3.82 22.06 17.16
C SER A 94 -3.77 20.56 16.82
N GLN A 95 -3.90 19.69 17.83
CA GLN A 95 -3.90 18.24 17.64
C GLN A 95 -5.04 17.78 16.72
N LEU A 96 -6.23 18.37 16.87
CA LEU A 96 -7.37 18.06 16.00
C LEU A 96 -7.10 18.46 14.55
N LYS A 97 -6.49 19.64 14.34
CA LYS A 97 -6.11 20.11 13.01
C LYS A 97 -5.08 19.19 12.37
N GLU A 98 -4.05 18.78 13.12
CA GLU A 98 -3.03 17.84 12.66
C GLU A 98 -3.63 16.48 12.27
N ALA A 99 -4.47 15.89 13.14
CA ALA A 99 -5.11 14.62 12.86
C ALA A 99 -6.03 14.67 11.62
N ARG A 100 -6.73 15.80 11.41
CA ARG A 100 -7.56 16.01 10.21
C ARG A 100 -6.73 16.17 8.94
N LEU A 101 -5.57 16.84 9.00
CA LEU A 101 -4.65 16.94 7.87
C LEU A 101 -4.10 15.57 7.48
N GLU A 102 -3.68 14.76 8.46
CA GLU A 102 -3.20 13.40 8.20
C GLU A 102 -4.29 12.51 7.57
N LEU A 103 -5.56 12.67 8.01
CA LEU A 103 -6.69 11.96 7.40
C LEU A 103 -6.98 12.45 5.97
N LEU A 104 -6.78 13.74 5.68
CA LEU A 104 -6.96 14.30 4.35
C LEU A 104 -5.93 13.72 3.37
N ASP A 105 -4.66 13.63 3.77
CA ASP A 105 -3.59 13.03 2.97
C ASP A 105 -3.91 11.58 2.60
N TYR A 106 -4.54 10.85 3.53
CA TYR A 106 -5.01 9.49 3.28
C TYR A 106 -6.13 9.43 2.22
N TYR A 107 -7.07 10.37 2.25
CA TYR A 107 -8.13 10.45 1.23
C TYR A 107 -7.59 10.89 -0.14
N ASP A 108 -6.62 11.79 -0.19
CA ASP A 108 -5.94 12.16 -1.44
C ASP A 108 -5.26 10.93 -2.07
N PHE A 109 -4.55 10.13 -1.27
CA PHE A 109 -3.95 8.88 -1.74
C PHE A 109 -5.00 7.91 -2.33
N LYS A 110 -6.13 7.70 -1.63
CA LYS A 110 -7.24 6.86 -2.13
C LYS A 110 -7.81 7.41 -3.43
N LEU A 111 -8.02 8.72 -3.51
CA LEU A 111 -8.58 9.39 -4.68
C LEU A 111 -7.69 9.20 -5.91
N ARG A 112 -6.38 9.41 -5.77
CA ARG A 112 -5.39 9.15 -6.85
C ARG A 112 -5.47 7.71 -7.35
N GLY A 113 -5.57 6.74 -6.44
CA GLY A 113 -5.73 5.32 -6.79
C GLY A 113 -7.01 5.04 -7.59
N THR A 114 -8.13 5.66 -7.21
CA THR A 114 -9.40 5.57 -7.94
C THR A 114 -9.29 6.19 -9.33
N ILE A 115 -8.65 7.35 -9.46
CA ILE A 115 -8.42 8.03 -10.75
C ILE A 115 -7.57 7.17 -11.69
N ILE A 116 -6.50 6.54 -11.19
CA ILE A 116 -5.66 5.65 -12.00
C ILE A 116 -6.48 4.43 -12.46
N SER A 117 -7.25 3.84 -11.54
CA SER A 117 -8.05 2.66 -11.83
C SER A 117 -9.19 2.95 -12.81
N SER A 118 -9.80 4.14 -12.76
CA SER A 118 -10.84 4.54 -13.71
C SER A 118 -10.25 4.70 -15.10
N ARG A 119 -9.10 5.38 -15.24
CA ARG A 119 -8.39 5.54 -16.52
C ARG A 119 -7.95 4.22 -17.14
N ALA A 120 -7.47 3.27 -16.33
CA ALA A 120 -7.05 1.96 -16.81
C ALA A 120 -8.20 1.17 -17.47
N ARG A 121 -9.43 1.25 -16.92
CA ARG A 121 -10.61 0.61 -17.53
C ARG A 121 -10.87 1.12 -18.95
N TRP A 122 -10.77 2.43 -19.17
CA TRP A 122 -10.99 3.02 -20.49
C TRP A 122 -10.00 2.53 -21.55
N VAL A 123 -8.74 2.26 -21.17
CA VAL A 123 -7.71 1.81 -22.11
C VAL A 123 -7.82 0.30 -22.39
N GLU A 124 -8.32 -0.50 -21.44
CA GLU A 124 -8.52 -1.94 -21.61
C GLU A 124 -9.77 -2.29 -22.43
N ASP A 125 -10.70 -1.34 -22.61
CA ASP A 125 -11.94 -1.50 -23.39
C ASP A 125 -11.79 -1.05 -24.88
N ILE A 126 -10.57 -0.68 -25.31
CA ILE A 126 -10.20 -0.34 -26.72
C ILE A 126 -9.38 -1.49 -27.30
#